data_AF-A0A2C9LWL6-F1
#
_entry.id   AF-A0A2C9LWL6-F1
#
_cell.length_a   1.000
_cell.length_b   1.000
_cell.length_c   1.000
_cell.angle_alpha   90.00
_cell.angle_beta   90.00
_cell.angle_gamma   90.00
#
_symmetry.space_group_name_H-M   'P 1'
#
loop_
_entity.id
_entity.type
_entity.pdbx_description
1 polymer ?
#
loop_
_entity_poly.entity_id
_entity_poly.type
_entity_poly.pdbx_seq_one_letter_code
_entity_poly.pdbx_strand_id
1 'polypeptide(L)'
;MTLKTSAGNANDYYIALGLSPSGKMGPASVMACTVNQGNTVDVQASHNTDGYSNTPLDNPKEGLSLISGSYKDGILQCTFNRVTSSTNNSNIFDLTKQWYLITARGPSSQGGRLLQHEGNERFTSQAQIDFQDVTVDISLEASKYPMIKAHGCLMVIAWMFLASIGLGFARFLKPLWPNSMPCGVKVWFAMHRAFMVLAFVCGCIGFILIFAEVKDYSEIQGEFYTKAHPILGIITTALLVINPFMSLLRCTPDNPNRVYFNWAHRAVGTIALILSTLAITVGLYLPKAQVDTDAGLIIMIVYSAWQLFFFLIMSVLNDLTVTVLGKKASRPKKKGNAYVMNAVDDYDKIKETETVDTKPAPPNDLLKKFFMSLHGCVLSALTIALLYYIIVGNV
;
A
#
# COMPACT_ATOMS: atom_id res chain seq x y z
N MET A 1 -8.88 -15.01 -38.29
CA MET A 1 -8.11 -14.83 -37.04
C MET A 1 -7.88 -16.19 -36.41
N THR A 2 -6.73 -16.39 -35.76
CA THR A 2 -6.41 -17.64 -35.03
C THR A 2 -5.91 -17.29 -33.64
N LEU A 3 -6.54 -17.83 -32.61
CA LEU A 3 -6.10 -17.73 -31.21
C LEU A 3 -5.55 -19.08 -30.77
N LYS A 4 -4.40 -19.08 -30.10
CA LYS A 4 -3.74 -20.28 -29.63
C LYS A 4 -3.06 -20.05 -28.29
N THR A 5 -3.27 -20.94 -27.32
CA THR A 5 -2.58 -20.92 -26.02
C THR A 5 -2.33 -22.33 -25.51
N SER A 6 -1.34 -22.48 -24.65
CA SER A 6 -1.30 -23.60 -23.71
C SER A 6 -2.37 -23.37 -22.64
N ALA A 7 -3.23 -24.36 -22.43
CA ALA A 7 -4.28 -24.39 -21.41
C ALA A 7 -4.08 -25.55 -20.42
N GLY A 8 -3.00 -26.33 -20.55
CA GLY A 8 -2.66 -27.43 -19.63
C GLY A 8 -3.71 -28.55 -19.67
N ASN A 9 -4.09 -29.09 -18.51
CA ASN A 9 -5.20 -30.05 -18.38
C ASN A 9 -6.51 -29.34 -17.94
N ALA A 10 -6.65 -28.05 -18.20
CA ALA A 10 -7.80 -27.29 -17.72
C ALA A 10 -9.08 -27.68 -18.49
N ASN A 11 -10.14 -28.00 -17.75
CA ASN A 11 -11.43 -28.37 -18.32
C ASN A 11 -12.30 -27.16 -18.69
N ASP A 12 -12.04 -25.99 -18.07
CA ASP A 12 -12.74 -24.73 -18.36
C ASP A 12 -11.72 -23.58 -18.44
N TYR A 13 -11.27 -23.23 -19.64
CA TYR A 13 -10.20 -22.23 -19.86
C TYR A 13 -10.45 -21.40 -21.12
N TYR A 14 -9.92 -20.18 -21.17
CA TYR A 14 -10.05 -19.31 -22.33
C TYR A 14 -8.75 -18.60 -22.71
N ILE A 15 -8.66 -18.21 -23.98
CA ILE A 15 -7.83 -17.12 -24.46
C ILE A 15 -8.72 -16.12 -25.20
N ALA A 16 -8.57 -14.84 -24.87
CA ALA A 16 -9.36 -13.75 -25.43
C ALA A 16 -8.49 -12.69 -26.09
N LEU A 17 -9.02 -12.14 -27.17
CA LEU A 17 -8.50 -11.00 -27.89
C LEU A 17 -9.52 -9.87 -27.81
N GLY A 18 -9.09 -8.69 -27.41
CA GLY A 18 -9.93 -7.51 -27.32
C GLY A 18 -9.38 -6.33 -28.11
N LEU A 19 -10.29 -5.47 -28.55
CA LEU A 19 -10.01 -4.19 -29.17
C LEU A 19 -10.37 -3.09 -28.16
N SER A 20 -9.40 -2.27 -27.80
CA SER A 20 -9.55 -1.23 -26.77
C SER A 20 -9.14 0.14 -27.31
N PRO A 21 -9.90 1.22 -27.02
CA PRO A 21 -9.49 2.57 -27.37
C PRO A 21 -8.30 3.05 -26.53
N SER A 22 -8.11 2.50 -25.33
CA SER A 22 -7.16 3.01 -24.32
C SER A 22 -6.02 2.05 -23.97
N GLY A 23 -6.04 0.82 -24.49
CA GLY A 23 -5.13 -0.26 -24.09
C GLY A 23 -5.45 -0.86 -22.72
N LYS A 24 -6.42 -0.31 -21.97
CA LYS A 24 -6.97 -0.95 -20.76
C LYS A 24 -7.96 -2.05 -21.15
N MET A 25 -8.25 -2.95 -20.20
CA MET A 25 -9.16 -4.08 -20.42
C MET A 25 -10.58 -3.67 -20.77
N GLY A 26 -11.00 -2.43 -20.50
CA GLY A 26 -12.34 -1.94 -20.75
C GLY A 26 -12.33 -0.41 -20.93
N PRO A 27 -13.26 0.15 -21.72
CA PRO A 27 -14.25 -0.55 -22.53
C PRO A 27 -13.59 -1.27 -23.72
N ALA A 28 -14.07 -2.46 -24.09
CA ALA A 28 -13.46 -3.24 -25.18
C ALA A 28 -14.44 -4.18 -25.88
N SER A 29 -14.26 -4.38 -27.19
CA SER A 29 -14.91 -5.46 -27.97
C SER A 29 -14.04 -6.71 -27.87
N VAL A 30 -14.60 -7.84 -27.43
CA VAL A 30 -13.85 -9.04 -27.04
C VAL A 30 -14.29 -10.25 -27.86
N MET A 31 -13.32 -11.07 -28.27
CA MET A 31 -13.51 -12.38 -28.87
C MET A 31 -12.73 -13.38 -28.03
N ALA A 32 -13.37 -14.46 -27.60
CA ALA A 32 -12.75 -15.45 -26.74
C ALA A 32 -12.89 -16.85 -27.32
N CYS A 33 -11.78 -17.58 -27.35
CA CYS A 33 -11.72 -19.00 -27.59
C CYS A 33 -11.77 -19.70 -26.24
N THR A 34 -12.75 -20.57 -26.02
CA THR A 34 -12.97 -21.27 -24.75
C THR A 34 -12.95 -22.78 -24.95
N VAL A 35 -12.40 -23.51 -23.99
CA VAL A 35 -12.62 -24.95 -23.84
C VAL A 35 -13.52 -25.18 -22.63
N ASN A 36 -14.56 -26.00 -22.80
CA ASN A 36 -15.49 -26.41 -21.75
C ASN A 36 -15.31 -27.90 -21.40
N GLN A 37 -15.90 -28.31 -20.28
CA GLN A 37 -16.00 -29.72 -19.87
C GLN A 37 -16.38 -30.64 -21.03
N GLY A 38 -15.58 -31.69 -21.25
CA GLY A 38 -15.70 -32.58 -22.41
C GLY A 38 -14.84 -32.18 -23.62
N ASN A 39 -13.85 -31.30 -23.43
CA ASN A 39 -12.92 -30.83 -24.48
C ASN A 39 -13.63 -30.14 -25.64
N THR A 40 -14.82 -29.58 -25.39
CA THR A 40 -15.59 -28.87 -26.42
C THR A 40 -15.04 -27.45 -26.54
N VAL A 41 -14.54 -27.13 -27.73
CA VAL A 41 -13.97 -25.82 -28.03
C VAL A 41 -15.01 -24.95 -28.71
N ASP A 42 -15.08 -23.68 -28.30
CA ASP A 42 -15.99 -22.72 -28.88
C ASP A 42 -15.39 -21.31 -28.94
N VAL A 43 -15.97 -20.44 -29.78
CA VAL A 43 -15.58 -19.03 -29.89
C VAL A 43 -16.78 -18.13 -29.66
N GLN A 44 -16.64 -17.14 -28.78
CA GLN A 44 -17.72 -16.22 -28.44
C GLN A 44 -17.28 -14.76 -28.46
N ALA A 45 -18.21 -13.89 -28.81
CA ALA A 45 -18.09 -12.45 -28.73
C ALA A 45 -18.71 -11.93 -27.42
N SER A 46 -18.01 -10.99 -26.80
CA SER A 46 -18.40 -10.31 -25.57
C SER A 46 -17.88 -8.88 -25.58
N HIS A 47 -18.21 -8.10 -24.55
CA HIS A 47 -17.64 -6.78 -24.38
C HIS A 47 -17.25 -6.52 -22.93
N ASN A 48 -16.24 -5.70 -22.74
CA ASN A 48 -15.86 -5.20 -21.43
C ASN A 48 -16.45 -3.81 -21.22
N THR A 49 -17.00 -3.60 -20.03
CA THR A 49 -17.50 -2.29 -19.57
C THR A 49 -16.34 -1.36 -19.15
N ASP A 50 -16.64 -0.09 -18.91
CA ASP A 50 -15.66 0.86 -18.33
C ASP A 50 -15.13 0.39 -16.96
N GLY A 51 -15.93 -0.37 -16.22
CA GLY A 51 -15.56 -1.04 -14.96
C GLY A 51 -14.76 -2.34 -15.14
N TYR A 52 -14.30 -2.65 -16.35
CA TYR A 52 -13.51 -3.85 -16.70
C TYR A 52 -14.24 -5.19 -16.57
N SER A 53 -15.54 -5.21 -16.31
CA SER A 53 -16.32 -6.46 -16.24
C SER A 53 -16.70 -6.94 -17.64
N ASN A 54 -16.49 -8.23 -17.91
CA ASN A 54 -16.84 -8.89 -19.17
C ASN A 54 -18.31 -9.31 -19.19
N THR A 55 -19.01 -8.93 -20.26
CA THR A 55 -20.42 -9.26 -20.49
C THR A 55 -20.57 -9.92 -21.87
N PRO A 56 -21.05 -11.16 -21.97
CA PRO A 56 -21.37 -11.79 -23.25
C PRO A 56 -22.37 -10.97 -24.06
N LEU A 57 -22.27 -10.99 -25.39
CA LEU A 57 -23.32 -10.43 -26.24
C LEU A 57 -24.60 -11.29 -26.16
N ASP A 58 -25.76 -10.68 -26.40
CA ASP A 58 -27.06 -11.38 -26.46
C ASP A 58 -27.01 -12.55 -27.46
N ASN A 59 -26.32 -12.33 -28.59
CA ASN A 59 -25.88 -13.38 -29.49
C ASN A 59 -24.34 -13.53 -29.43
N PRO A 60 -23.81 -14.55 -28.73
CA PRO A 60 -22.37 -14.78 -28.60
C PRO A 60 -21.64 -15.07 -29.93
N LYS A 61 -22.36 -15.32 -31.04
CA LYS A 61 -21.78 -15.53 -32.37
C LYS A 61 -21.89 -14.30 -33.27
N GLU A 62 -22.45 -13.20 -32.76
CA GLU A 62 -22.68 -12.02 -33.58
C GLU A 62 -21.36 -11.49 -34.16
N GLY A 63 -21.34 -11.31 -35.49
CA GLY A 63 -20.15 -10.86 -36.20
C GLY A 63 -19.05 -11.92 -36.35
N LEU A 64 -19.26 -13.17 -35.92
CA LEU A 64 -18.32 -14.28 -36.06
C LEU A 64 -18.82 -15.31 -37.09
N SER A 65 -17.92 -15.86 -37.89
CA SER A 65 -18.22 -16.92 -38.88
C SER A 65 -17.03 -17.87 -39.06
N LEU A 66 -17.25 -19.00 -39.75
CA LEU A 66 -16.20 -19.99 -40.06
C LEU A 66 -15.40 -20.42 -38.81
N ILE A 67 -16.11 -20.69 -37.72
CA ILE A 67 -15.53 -21.08 -36.44
C ILE A 67 -15.05 -22.53 -36.54
N SER A 68 -13.78 -22.75 -36.21
CA SER A 68 -13.16 -24.05 -36.06
C SER A 68 -12.29 -24.03 -34.82
N GLY A 69 -12.34 -25.10 -34.02
CA GLY A 69 -11.65 -25.17 -32.74
C GLY A 69 -11.09 -26.55 -32.48
N SER A 70 -10.00 -26.62 -31.72
CA SER A 70 -9.40 -27.87 -31.29
C SER A 70 -8.72 -27.70 -29.94
N TYR A 71 -8.80 -28.75 -29.13
CA TYR A 71 -8.05 -28.87 -27.90
C TYR A 71 -7.33 -30.23 -27.91
N LYS A 72 -6.01 -30.20 -28.09
CA LYS A 72 -5.15 -31.39 -28.20
C LYS A 72 -3.85 -31.15 -27.45
N ASP A 73 -3.40 -32.13 -26.68
CA ASP A 73 -2.15 -32.08 -25.91
C ASP A 73 -2.03 -30.82 -25.02
N GLY A 74 -3.16 -30.41 -24.44
CA GLY A 74 -3.25 -29.21 -23.60
C GLY A 74 -3.14 -27.88 -24.35
N ILE A 75 -3.21 -27.89 -25.68
CA ILE A 75 -3.19 -26.70 -26.52
C ILE A 75 -4.60 -26.38 -26.99
N LEU A 76 -5.09 -25.20 -26.61
CA LEU A 76 -6.35 -24.64 -27.09
C LEU A 76 -6.08 -23.79 -28.33
N GLN A 77 -6.76 -24.10 -29.44
CA GLN A 77 -6.66 -23.35 -30.68
C GLN A 77 -8.05 -23.13 -31.29
N CYS A 78 -8.37 -21.88 -31.63
CA CYS A 78 -9.56 -21.53 -32.42
C CYS A 78 -9.18 -20.69 -33.63
N THR A 79 -9.81 -20.97 -34.76
CA THR A 79 -9.76 -20.17 -35.99
C THR A 79 -11.18 -19.71 -36.31
N PHE A 80 -11.35 -18.43 -36.60
CA PHE A 80 -12.64 -17.85 -36.95
C PHE A 80 -12.47 -16.58 -37.79
N ASN A 81 -13.53 -16.23 -38.51
CA ASN A 81 -13.66 -14.96 -39.20
C ASN A 81 -14.51 -13.99 -38.38
N ARG A 82 -14.17 -12.72 -38.49
CA ARG A 82 -14.89 -11.63 -37.85
C ARG A 82 -15.27 -10.59 -38.90
N VAL A 83 -16.47 -10.05 -38.79
CA VAL A 83 -16.91 -8.91 -39.62
C VAL A 83 -16.07 -7.67 -39.35
N THR A 84 -15.81 -6.86 -40.37
CA THR A 84 -15.00 -5.64 -40.24
C THR A 84 -15.66 -4.64 -39.28
N SER A 85 -16.97 -4.42 -39.43
CA SER A 85 -17.76 -3.52 -38.58
C SER A 85 -19.22 -4.02 -38.47
N SER A 86 -19.95 -3.51 -37.49
CA SER A 86 -21.40 -3.72 -37.35
C SER A 86 -22.09 -2.38 -37.15
N THR A 87 -23.16 -2.11 -37.89
CA THR A 87 -24.00 -0.92 -37.70
C THR A 87 -25.06 -1.12 -36.62
N ASN A 88 -25.37 -2.37 -36.29
CA ASN A 88 -26.50 -2.72 -35.41
C ASN A 88 -26.06 -2.96 -33.97
N ASN A 89 -24.76 -3.17 -33.72
CA ASN A 89 -24.23 -3.46 -32.40
C ASN A 89 -22.92 -2.70 -32.16
N SER A 90 -22.98 -1.66 -31.32
CA SER A 90 -21.83 -0.81 -30.97
C SER A 90 -20.74 -1.53 -30.18
N ASN A 91 -21.02 -2.72 -29.63
CA ASN A 91 -20.04 -3.54 -28.93
C ASN A 91 -19.14 -4.35 -29.90
N ILE A 92 -19.45 -4.34 -31.20
CA ILE A 92 -18.58 -4.88 -32.25
C ILE A 92 -17.80 -3.72 -32.87
N PHE A 93 -16.55 -3.55 -32.42
CA PHE A 93 -15.74 -2.40 -32.83
C PHE A 93 -15.31 -2.47 -34.31
N ASP A 94 -15.25 -1.31 -34.94
CA ASP A 94 -14.96 -1.16 -36.37
C ASP A 94 -13.46 -1.28 -36.67
N LEU A 95 -13.05 -2.33 -37.38
CA LEU A 95 -11.65 -2.59 -37.76
C LEU A 95 -11.10 -1.64 -38.84
N THR A 96 -11.91 -0.72 -39.38
CA THR A 96 -11.41 0.40 -40.19
C THR A 96 -10.78 1.50 -39.33
N LYS A 97 -11.01 1.46 -38.00
CA LYS A 97 -10.37 2.34 -37.02
C LYS A 97 -9.19 1.64 -36.36
N GLN A 98 -8.31 2.44 -35.77
CA GLN A 98 -7.16 1.95 -35.04
C GLN A 98 -7.53 1.64 -33.58
N TRP A 99 -7.05 0.51 -33.07
CA TRP A 99 -7.32 0.06 -31.70
C TRP A 99 -6.09 -0.51 -31.04
N TYR A 100 -5.96 -0.36 -29.72
CA TYR A 100 -5.04 -1.21 -28.98
C TYR A 100 -5.53 -2.65 -29.01
N LEU A 101 -4.61 -3.56 -29.29
CA LEU A 101 -4.85 -4.99 -29.15
C LEU A 101 -4.59 -5.35 -27.69
N ILE A 102 -5.57 -5.96 -27.03
CA ILE A 102 -5.42 -6.51 -25.69
C ILE A 102 -5.66 -8.01 -25.73
N THR A 103 -4.94 -8.77 -24.92
CA THR A 103 -5.16 -10.21 -24.78
C THR A 103 -5.15 -10.58 -23.32
N ALA A 104 -5.96 -11.57 -22.97
CA ALA A 104 -5.94 -12.18 -21.66
C ALA A 104 -6.29 -13.67 -21.81
N ARG A 105 -5.78 -14.49 -20.90
CA ARG A 105 -6.18 -15.89 -20.77
C ARG A 105 -6.42 -16.24 -19.32
N GLY A 106 -7.24 -17.24 -19.07
CA GLY A 106 -7.62 -17.59 -17.71
C GLY A 106 -8.75 -18.61 -17.63
N PRO A 107 -9.26 -18.89 -16.42
CA PRO A 107 -10.35 -19.84 -16.22
C PRO A 107 -11.65 -19.32 -16.82
N SER A 108 -12.52 -20.23 -17.26
CA SER A 108 -13.90 -19.91 -17.64
C SER A 108 -14.87 -20.68 -16.75
N SER A 109 -16.14 -20.26 -16.71
CA SER A 109 -17.21 -21.04 -16.07
C SER A 109 -18.05 -21.77 -17.12
N GLN A 110 -18.96 -22.64 -16.67
CA GLN A 110 -19.94 -23.30 -17.53
C GLN A 110 -20.60 -22.33 -18.51
N GLY A 111 -20.73 -22.76 -19.77
CA GLY A 111 -21.24 -21.94 -20.86
C GLY A 111 -20.23 -20.94 -21.42
N GLY A 112 -18.93 -21.14 -21.14
CA GLY A 112 -17.85 -20.34 -21.70
C GLY A 112 -17.69 -18.94 -21.09
N ARG A 113 -18.41 -18.56 -20.04
CA ARG A 113 -18.27 -17.21 -19.45
C ARG A 113 -16.85 -16.99 -18.93
N LEU A 114 -16.23 -15.89 -19.35
CA LEU A 114 -14.86 -15.54 -18.97
C LEU A 114 -14.83 -15.14 -17.49
N LEU A 115 -13.99 -15.80 -16.71
CA LEU A 115 -13.68 -15.36 -15.36
C LEU A 115 -12.46 -14.43 -15.39
N GLN A 116 -12.20 -13.80 -14.25
CA GLN A 116 -11.04 -12.95 -14.10
C GLN A 116 -9.76 -13.75 -14.36
N HIS A 117 -8.95 -13.27 -15.30
CA HIS A 117 -7.64 -13.84 -15.58
C HIS A 117 -6.72 -13.69 -14.35
N GLU A 118 -5.85 -14.66 -14.11
CA GLU A 118 -4.91 -14.63 -13.00
C GLU A 118 -3.61 -13.89 -13.37
N GLY A 119 -3.03 -13.18 -12.41
CA GLY A 119 -1.68 -12.61 -12.49
C GLY A 119 -1.38 -11.76 -13.74
N ASN A 120 -0.23 -12.07 -14.36
CA ASN A 120 0.38 -11.34 -15.48
C ASN A 120 -0.04 -11.88 -16.86
N GLU A 121 -1.10 -12.70 -16.95
CA GLU A 121 -1.55 -13.31 -18.21
C GLU A 121 -2.34 -12.35 -19.11
N ARG A 122 -1.97 -11.07 -19.11
CA ARG A 122 -2.57 -10.02 -19.93
C ARG A 122 -1.52 -9.20 -20.65
N PHE A 123 -1.77 -8.95 -21.92
CA PHE A 123 -0.86 -8.24 -22.79
C PHE A 123 -1.58 -7.16 -23.57
N THR A 124 -0.88 -6.08 -23.89
CA THR A 124 -1.40 -4.99 -24.71
C THR A 124 -0.37 -4.57 -25.76
N SER A 125 -0.84 -4.14 -26.93
CA SER A 125 0.02 -3.56 -27.95
C SER A 125 0.63 -2.24 -27.48
N GLN A 126 1.83 -1.93 -27.95
CA GLN A 126 2.52 -0.68 -27.60
C GLN A 126 1.81 0.56 -28.15
N ALA A 127 1.11 0.41 -29.27
CA ALA A 127 0.36 1.48 -29.95
C ALA A 127 -0.99 0.95 -30.45
N GLN A 128 -1.86 1.87 -30.87
CA GLN A 128 -3.04 1.50 -31.64
C GLN A 128 -2.60 0.91 -32.97
N ILE A 129 -3.23 -0.20 -33.36
CA ILE A 129 -2.92 -0.97 -34.55
C ILE A 129 -3.90 -0.60 -35.65
N ASP A 130 -3.37 -0.32 -36.83
CA ASP A 130 -4.15 -0.23 -38.06
C ASP A 130 -4.27 -1.61 -38.69
N PHE A 131 -5.48 -2.18 -38.68
CA PHE A 131 -5.74 -3.52 -39.21
C PHE A 131 -5.79 -3.54 -40.75
N GLN A 132 -5.70 -2.39 -41.42
CA GLN A 132 -5.57 -2.30 -42.87
C GLN A 132 -4.11 -2.36 -43.34
N ASP A 133 -3.15 -2.19 -42.43
CA ASP A 133 -1.72 -2.26 -42.75
C ASP A 133 -1.17 -3.68 -42.57
N VAL A 134 -0.75 -4.30 -43.66
CA VAL A 134 -0.25 -5.69 -43.72
C VAL A 134 1.23 -5.78 -43.33
N THR A 135 1.90 -4.65 -43.07
CA THR A 135 3.34 -4.60 -42.78
C THR A 135 3.68 -4.55 -41.28
N VAL A 136 2.68 -4.55 -40.40
CA VAL A 136 2.87 -4.35 -38.96
C VAL A 136 3.21 -5.67 -38.25
N ASP A 137 4.45 -5.79 -37.77
CA ASP A 137 4.81 -6.77 -36.75
C ASP A 137 4.29 -6.30 -35.38
N ILE A 138 3.27 -6.98 -34.85
CA ILE A 138 2.62 -6.61 -33.60
C ILE A 138 3.33 -7.29 -32.43
N SER A 139 4.11 -6.51 -31.66
CA SER A 139 4.62 -6.94 -30.36
C SER A 139 3.61 -6.59 -29.25
N LEU A 140 3.43 -7.53 -28.32
CA LEU A 140 2.56 -7.37 -27.17
C LEU A 140 3.42 -7.35 -25.90
N GLU A 141 3.18 -6.36 -25.04
CA GLU A 141 3.87 -6.26 -23.74
C GLU A 141 2.93 -6.57 -22.58
N ALA A 142 3.51 -7.06 -21.48
CA ALA A 142 2.78 -7.21 -20.23
C ALA A 142 2.20 -5.85 -19.78
N SER A 143 0.95 -5.84 -19.34
CA SER A 143 0.29 -4.60 -18.89
C SER A 143 0.99 -4.01 -17.66
N LYS A 144 1.28 -2.69 -17.70
CA LYS A 144 2.00 -1.95 -16.65
C LYS A 144 1.07 -1.01 -15.87
N TYR A 145 1.24 -0.93 -14.56
CA TYR A 145 0.42 -0.09 -13.66
C TYR A 145 1.25 0.91 -12.85
N PRO A 146 1.86 1.93 -13.47
CA PRO A 146 2.80 2.83 -12.81
C PRO A 146 2.16 3.63 -11.67
N MET A 147 0.93 4.12 -11.84
CA MET A 147 0.22 4.87 -10.78
C MET A 147 -0.12 3.98 -9.57
N ILE A 148 -0.49 2.72 -9.80
CA ILE A 148 -0.80 1.75 -8.73
C ILE A 148 0.48 1.40 -7.96
N LYS A 149 1.60 1.17 -8.68
CA LYS A 149 2.91 0.94 -8.05
C LYS A 149 3.37 2.16 -7.25
N ALA A 150 3.23 3.38 -7.80
CA ALA A 150 3.55 4.62 -7.10
C ALA A 150 2.71 4.81 -5.83
N HIS A 151 1.40 4.53 -5.89
CA HIS A 151 0.52 4.50 -4.72
C HIS A 151 1.04 3.54 -3.65
N GLY A 152 1.32 2.28 -4.02
CA GLY A 152 1.84 1.27 -3.10
C GLY A 152 3.15 1.70 -2.44
N CYS A 153 4.09 2.23 -3.22
CA CYS A 153 5.37 2.72 -2.72
C CYS A 153 5.19 3.85 -1.69
N LEU A 154 4.35 4.84 -2.00
CA LEU A 154 4.09 5.96 -1.09
C LEU A 154 3.43 5.49 0.22
N MET A 155 2.49 4.55 0.14
CA MET A 155 1.83 3.99 1.33
C MET A 155 2.82 3.19 2.20
N VAL A 156 3.69 2.38 1.60
CA VAL A 156 4.74 1.65 2.31
C VAL A 156 5.70 2.61 3.02
N ILE A 157 6.18 3.65 2.33
CA ILE A 157 7.07 4.67 2.93
C ILE A 157 6.37 5.43 4.06
N ALA A 158 5.12 5.86 3.84
CA ALA A 158 4.35 6.62 4.82
C ALA A 158 4.12 5.83 6.11
N TRP A 159 3.71 4.56 6.00
CA TRP A 159 3.21 3.79 7.13
C TRP A 159 4.28 2.89 7.76
N MET A 160 5.03 2.11 6.96
CA MET A 160 6.01 1.18 7.51
C MET A 160 7.24 1.91 8.06
N PHE A 161 7.65 2.99 7.42
CA PHE A 161 8.82 3.76 7.83
C PHE A 161 8.47 5.01 8.62
N LEU A 162 7.89 6.04 7.96
CA LEU A 162 7.74 7.37 8.55
C LEU A 162 6.85 7.36 9.80
N ALA A 163 5.64 6.77 9.72
CA ALA A 163 4.71 6.70 10.83
C ALA A 163 5.25 5.86 12.01
N SER A 164 5.86 4.71 11.72
CA SER A 164 6.50 3.84 12.73
C SER A 164 7.59 4.57 13.51
N ILE A 165 8.51 5.25 12.81
CA ILE A 165 9.57 6.03 13.44
C ILE A 165 9.00 7.19 14.25
N GLY A 166 8.08 7.96 13.67
CA GLY A 166 7.45 9.09 14.36
C GLY A 166 6.69 8.66 15.63
N LEU A 167 6.06 7.49 15.63
CA LEU A 167 5.40 6.92 16.80
C LEU A 167 6.41 6.51 17.88
N GLY A 168 7.55 5.92 17.49
CA GLY A 168 8.66 5.61 18.39
C GLY A 168 9.17 6.84 19.14
N PHE A 169 9.42 7.95 18.42
CA PHE A 169 9.82 9.24 19.01
C PHE A 169 8.79 9.76 20.02
N ALA A 170 7.52 9.83 19.63
CA ALA A 170 6.47 10.35 20.50
C ALA A 170 6.23 9.50 21.73
N ARG A 171 6.41 8.18 21.66
CA ARG A 171 6.05 7.30 22.77
C ARG A 171 7.19 7.08 23.76
N PHE A 172 8.39 6.81 23.28
CA PHE A 172 9.46 6.27 24.13
C PHE A 172 10.60 7.25 24.38
N LEU A 173 10.75 8.28 23.55
CA LEU A 173 11.91 9.18 23.59
C LEU A 173 11.63 10.53 24.26
N LYS A 174 10.43 10.74 24.84
CA LYS A 174 10.08 11.98 25.56
C LYS A 174 11.09 12.38 26.66
N PRO A 175 11.62 11.46 27.47
CA PRO A 175 12.56 11.79 28.54
C PRO A 175 13.99 12.06 28.04
N LEU A 176 14.30 11.71 26.80
CA LEU A 176 15.64 11.88 26.24
C LEU A 176 15.88 13.35 25.85
N TRP A 177 17.13 13.79 25.94
CA TRP A 177 17.56 15.17 25.70
C TRP A 177 16.78 16.22 26.51
N PRO A 178 16.78 16.13 27.86
CA PRO A 178 16.02 17.04 28.70
C PRO A 178 16.44 18.52 28.57
N ASN A 179 17.68 18.76 28.13
CA ASN A 179 18.29 20.09 28.00
C ASN A 179 18.40 20.58 26.55
N SER A 180 17.95 19.79 25.56
CA SER A 180 18.04 20.19 24.14
C SER A 180 16.67 20.58 23.60
N MET A 181 16.58 21.80 23.08
CA MET A 181 15.36 22.33 22.47
C MET A 181 15.66 22.97 21.11
N PRO A 182 15.84 22.17 20.04
CA PRO A 182 15.99 22.73 18.71
C PRO A 182 14.76 23.58 18.38
N CYS A 183 14.98 24.84 17.99
CA CYS A 183 13.93 25.81 17.69
C CYS A 183 12.89 25.99 18.80
N GLY A 184 13.31 25.91 20.08
CA GLY A 184 12.44 26.15 21.24
C GLY A 184 11.45 25.02 21.55
N VAL A 185 11.54 23.86 20.87
CA VAL A 185 10.70 22.70 21.12
C VAL A 185 11.53 21.47 21.52
N LYS A 186 10.95 20.58 22.32
CA LYS A 186 11.62 19.33 22.72
C LYS A 186 11.95 18.47 21.49
N VAL A 187 13.13 17.86 21.46
CA VAL A 187 13.62 17.04 20.33
C VAL A 187 12.60 16.01 19.87
N TRP A 188 12.02 15.23 20.80
CA TRP A 188 11.04 14.19 20.47
C TRP A 188 9.82 14.76 19.72
N PHE A 189 9.39 15.97 20.05
CA PHE A 189 8.22 16.62 19.47
C PHE A 189 8.54 17.14 18.07
N ALA A 190 9.72 17.73 17.89
CA ALA A 190 10.21 18.16 16.57
C ALA A 190 10.30 16.96 15.60
N MET A 191 10.95 15.88 16.02
CA MET A 191 11.13 14.69 15.20
C MET A 191 9.79 14.00 14.90
N HIS A 192 8.93 13.79 15.91
CA HIS A 192 7.59 13.23 15.70
C HIS A 192 6.80 14.05 14.68
N ARG A 193 6.77 15.37 14.82
CA ARG A 193 6.06 16.26 13.89
C ARG A 193 6.62 16.15 12.47
N ALA A 194 7.95 16.16 12.31
CA ALA A 194 8.57 16.05 10.99
C ALA A 194 8.19 14.75 10.28
N PHE A 195 8.34 13.60 10.95
CA PHE A 195 7.98 12.30 10.40
C PHE A 195 6.48 12.18 10.09
N MET A 196 5.60 12.69 10.95
CA MET A 196 4.15 12.62 10.73
C MET A 196 3.67 13.54 9.62
N VAL A 197 4.28 14.72 9.44
CA VAL A 197 3.97 15.61 8.31
C VAL A 197 4.40 14.97 6.99
N LEU A 198 5.59 14.35 6.93
CA LEU A 198 6.03 13.62 5.75
C LEU A 198 5.10 12.43 5.45
N ALA A 199 4.73 11.64 6.47
CA ALA A 199 3.78 10.53 6.32
C ALA A 199 2.42 11.01 5.81
N PHE A 200 1.93 12.14 6.32
CA PHE A 200 0.68 12.77 5.89
C PHE A 200 0.73 13.17 4.42
N VAL A 201 1.80 13.84 3.98
CA VAL A 201 1.97 14.26 2.58
C VAL A 201 2.06 13.03 1.65
N CYS A 202 2.89 12.05 1.98
CA CYS A 202 2.99 10.80 1.20
C CYS A 202 1.65 10.06 1.13
N GLY A 203 0.93 9.96 2.25
CA GLY A 203 -0.39 9.32 2.31
C GLY A 203 -1.43 10.05 1.47
N CYS A 204 -1.48 11.38 1.52
CA CYS A 204 -2.40 12.16 0.69
C CYS A 204 -2.11 12.01 -0.81
N ILE A 205 -0.83 12.10 -1.22
CA ILE A 205 -0.45 11.92 -2.63
C ILE A 205 -0.80 10.50 -3.09
N GLY A 206 -0.43 9.49 -2.30
CA GLY A 206 -0.76 8.10 -2.62
C GLY A 206 -2.27 7.89 -2.77
N PHE A 207 -3.09 8.46 -1.88
CA PHE A 207 -4.54 8.36 -1.96
C PHE A 207 -5.09 9.04 -3.22
N ILE A 208 -4.61 10.23 -3.57
CA ILE A 208 -5.01 10.93 -4.80
C ILE A 208 -4.65 10.10 -6.04
N LEU A 209 -3.45 9.52 -6.09
CA LEU A 209 -3.00 8.71 -7.23
C LEU A 209 -3.91 7.51 -7.52
N ILE A 210 -4.36 6.78 -6.50
CA ILE A 210 -5.21 5.61 -6.73
C ILE A 210 -6.60 6.00 -7.19
N PHE A 211 -7.20 7.07 -6.64
CA PHE A 211 -8.49 7.57 -7.12
C PHE A 211 -8.40 8.13 -8.55
N ALA A 212 -7.29 8.78 -8.91
CA ALA A 212 -7.06 9.24 -10.28
C ALA A 212 -6.91 8.07 -11.28
N GLU A 213 -6.29 6.97 -10.87
CA GLU A 213 -6.10 5.79 -11.74
C GLU A 213 -7.39 4.97 -11.91
N VAL A 214 -8.14 4.77 -10.82
CA VAL A 214 -9.37 3.96 -10.84
C VAL A 214 -10.57 4.74 -11.38
N LYS A 215 -10.59 6.08 -11.23
CA LYS A 215 -11.64 7.03 -11.67
C LYS A 215 -13.04 6.85 -11.07
N ASP A 216 -13.32 5.71 -10.46
CA ASP A 216 -14.55 5.42 -9.72
C ASP A 216 -14.21 4.59 -8.47
N TYR A 217 -15.20 4.28 -7.62
CA TYR A 217 -15.01 3.29 -6.56
C TYR A 217 -14.67 1.94 -7.18
N SER A 218 -13.50 1.41 -6.83
CA SER A 218 -13.11 0.06 -7.25
C SER A 218 -13.99 -0.98 -6.55
N GLU A 219 -15.10 -1.35 -7.18
CA GLU A 219 -15.80 -2.60 -6.89
C GLU A 219 -14.92 -3.76 -7.36
N ILE A 220 -14.05 -4.23 -6.47
CA ILE A 220 -13.17 -5.36 -6.76
C ILE A 220 -14.02 -6.63 -6.73
N GLN A 221 -14.22 -7.26 -7.89
CA GLN A 221 -14.78 -8.61 -7.98
C GLN A 221 -13.71 -9.60 -7.47
N GLY A 222 -14.08 -10.51 -6.56
CA GLY A 222 -13.14 -11.43 -5.91
C GLY A 222 -13.52 -11.81 -4.48
N GLU A 223 -12.58 -12.46 -3.78
CA GLU A 223 -12.73 -12.88 -2.38
C GLU A 223 -12.93 -11.70 -1.42
N PHE A 224 -13.55 -11.97 -0.26
CA PHE A 224 -13.91 -10.95 0.74
C PHE A 224 -12.73 -10.04 1.12
N TYR A 225 -11.52 -10.59 1.25
CA TYR A 225 -10.34 -9.80 1.62
C TYR A 225 -9.96 -8.78 0.54
N THR A 226 -10.08 -9.12 -0.75
CA THR A 226 -9.74 -8.18 -1.85
C THR A 226 -10.66 -6.95 -1.85
N LYS A 227 -11.93 -7.13 -1.46
CA LYS A 227 -12.92 -6.06 -1.27
C LYS A 227 -12.63 -5.19 -0.03
N ALA A 228 -11.88 -5.72 0.94
CA ALA A 228 -11.57 -4.99 2.17
C ALA A 228 -10.52 -3.90 1.95
N HIS A 229 -9.62 -4.01 0.97
CA HIS A 229 -8.55 -3.03 0.75
C HIS A 229 -9.05 -1.58 0.60
N PRO A 230 -9.98 -1.24 -0.32
CA PRO A 230 -10.46 0.13 -0.45
C PRO A 230 -11.16 0.62 0.82
N ILE A 231 -11.91 -0.24 1.51
CA ILE A 231 -12.59 0.10 2.77
C ILE A 231 -11.56 0.44 3.86
N LEU A 232 -10.57 -0.43 4.06
CA LEU A 232 -9.48 -0.23 5.01
C LEU A 232 -8.68 1.03 4.66
N GLY A 233 -8.39 1.26 3.39
CA GLY A 233 -7.67 2.43 2.90
C GLY A 233 -8.41 3.74 3.17
N ILE A 234 -9.72 3.80 2.92
CA ILE A 234 -10.55 4.98 3.19
C ILE A 234 -10.62 5.27 4.69
N ILE A 235 -10.91 4.26 5.52
CA ILE A 235 -10.96 4.43 6.98
C ILE A 235 -9.59 4.91 7.51
N THR A 236 -8.51 4.27 7.08
CA THR A 236 -7.14 4.64 7.47
C THR A 236 -6.81 6.08 7.06
N THR A 237 -7.21 6.50 5.86
CA THR A 237 -6.99 7.87 5.37
C THR A 237 -7.82 8.89 6.14
N ALA A 238 -9.07 8.57 6.49
CA ALA A 238 -9.87 9.42 7.36
C ALA A 238 -9.19 9.63 8.72
N LEU A 239 -8.67 8.57 9.33
CA LEU A 239 -7.90 8.67 10.58
C LEU A 239 -6.60 9.47 10.40
N LEU A 240 -5.91 9.31 9.26
CA LEU A 240 -4.71 10.09 8.91
C LEU A 240 -4.99 11.60 8.86
N VAL A 241 -6.19 12.02 8.42
CA VAL A 241 -6.61 13.44 8.36
C VAL A 241 -7.13 13.94 9.71
N ILE A 242 -7.93 13.15 10.41
CA ILE A 242 -8.49 13.52 11.71
C ILE A 242 -7.37 13.72 12.74
N ASN A 243 -6.32 12.91 12.72
CA ASN A 243 -5.27 12.95 13.73
C ASN A 243 -4.48 14.28 13.82
N PRO A 244 -3.96 14.85 12.71
CA PRO A 244 -3.33 16.17 12.73
C PRO A 244 -4.35 17.28 13.01
N PHE A 245 -5.60 17.17 12.52
CA PHE A 245 -6.64 18.15 12.83
C PHE A 245 -6.91 18.23 14.34
N MET A 246 -7.07 17.09 15.03
CA MET A 246 -7.16 17.04 16.49
C MET A 246 -5.94 17.70 17.15
N SER A 247 -4.73 17.48 16.61
CA SER A 247 -3.48 18.06 17.13
C SER A 247 -3.44 19.60 17.01
N LEU A 248 -4.09 20.18 16.00
CA LEU A 248 -4.23 21.64 15.87
C LEU A 248 -5.17 22.22 16.95
N LEU A 249 -6.18 21.44 17.38
CA LEU A 249 -7.10 21.80 18.45
C LEU A 249 -6.58 21.46 19.85
N ARG A 250 -5.28 21.16 19.98
CA ARG A 250 -4.67 20.73 21.24
C ARG A 250 -4.70 21.82 22.31
N CYS A 251 -5.28 21.51 23.47
CA CYS A 251 -5.30 22.40 24.63
C CYS A 251 -3.90 22.65 25.24
N THR A 252 -3.75 23.72 26.03
CA THR A 252 -2.52 24.02 26.78
C THR A 252 -2.10 22.87 27.72
N PRO A 253 -0.81 22.76 28.08
CA PRO A 253 -0.32 21.66 28.92
C PRO A 253 -1.01 21.53 30.28
N ASP A 254 -1.44 22.65 30.86
CA ASP A 254 -2.03 22.72 32.21
C ASP A 254 -3.56 22.55 32.22
N ASN A 255 -4.19 22.41 31.04
CA ASN A 255 -5.64 22.27 30.93
C ASN A 255 -6.09 20.85 31.38
N PRO A 256 -7.14 20.71 32.21
CA PRO A 256 -7.63 19.40 32.67
C PRO A 256 -8.04 18.48 31.51
N ASN A 257 -8.55 19.04 30.41
CA ASN A 257 -8.96 18.26 29.23
C ASN A 257 -7.78 17.70 28.42
N ARG A 258 -6.54 18.07 28.76
CA ARG A 258 -5.33 17.58 28.08
C ARG A 258 -5.19 16.06 28.14
N VAL A 259 -5.72 15.42 29.18
CA VAL A 259 -5.72 13.96 29.33
C VAL A 259 -6.56 13.30 28.24
N TYR A 260 -7.78 13.78 28.00
CA TYR A 260 -8.66 13.26 26.95
C TYR A 260 -8.05 13.44 25.57
N PHE A 261 -7.49 14.63 25.28
CA PHE A 261 -6.75 14.87 24.03
C PHE A 261 -5.61 13.86 23.84
N ASN A 262 -4.76 13.67 24.85
CA ASN A 262 -3.61 12.77 24.75
C ASN A 262 -4.05 11.32 24.50
N TRP A 263 -5.16 10.88 25.10
CA TRP A 263 -5.69 9.53 24.92
C TRP A 263 -6.31 9.36 23.53
N ALA A 264 -7.14 10.31 23.10
CA ALA A 264 -7.78 10.30 21.78
C ALA A 264 -6.76 10.35 20.63
N HIS A 265 -5.82 11.30 20.66
CA HIS A 265 -4.76 11.45 19.66
C HIS A 265 -3.90 10.17 19.54
N ARG A 266 -3.58 9.55 20.69
CA ARG A 266 -2.84 8.28 20.73
C ARG A 266 -3.64 7.11 20.18
N ALA A 267 -4.93 7.00 20.55
CA ALA A 267 -5.81 5.93 20.09
C ALA A 267 -5.98 5.99 18.57
N VAL A 268 -6.35 7.16 18.03
CA VAL A 268 -6.51 7.36 16.58
C VAL A 268 -5.22 7.04 15.83
N GLY A 269 -4.06 7.51 16.32
CA GLY A 269 -2.78 7.22 15.66
C GLY A 269 -2.39 5.75 15.69
N THR A 270 -2.68 5.05 16.79
CA THR A 270 -2.36 3.63 16.92
C THR A 270 -3.30 2.78 16.05
N ILE A 271 -4.61 3.08 16.06
CA ILE A 271 -5.60 2.39 15.21
C ILE A 271 -5.25 2.60 13.73
N ALA A 272 -4.89 3.83 13.33
CA ALA A 272 -4.49 4.11 11.95
C ALA A 272 -3.29 3.25 11.50
N LEU A 273 -2.27 3.07 12.35
CA LEU A 273 -1.11 2.24 12.02
C LEU A 273 -1.44 0.74 11.90
N ILE A 274 -2.36 0.24 12.73
CA ILE A 274 -2.83 -1.16 12.64
C ILE A 274 -3.60 -1.36 11.34
N LEU A 275 -4.57 -0.48 11.06
CA LEU A 275 -5.39 -0.55 9.85
C LEU A 275 -4.55 -0.37 8.58
N SER A 276 -3.54 0.51 8.59
CA SER A 276 -2.62 0.69 7.47
C SER A 276 -1.80 -0.57 7.21
N THR A 277 -1.36 -1.27 8.27
CA THR A 277 -0.61 -2.53 8.14
C THR A 277 -1.48 -3.60 7.48
N LEU A 278 -2.74 -3.72 7.90
CA LEU A 278 -3.71 -4.63 7.27
C LEU A 278 -3.99 -4.22 5.81
N ALA A 279 -4.20 -2.93 5.55
CA ALA A 279 -4.47 -2.41 4.22
C ALA A 279 -3.31 -2.70 3.24
N ILE A 280 -2.06 -2.53 3.67
CA ILE A 280 -0.87 -2.86 2.87
C ILE A 280 -0.85 -4.37 2.59
N THR A 281 -0.97 -5.22 3.62
CA THR A 281 -0.94 -6.69 3.43
C THR A 281 -1.98 -7.14 2.43
N VAL A 282 -3.23 -6.69 2.57
CA VAL A 282 -4.31 -7.03 1.62
C VAL A 282 -4.02 -6.45 0.23
N GLY A 283 -3.44 -5.25 0.15
CA GLY A 283 -3.09 -4.60 -1.11
C GLY A 283 -2.07 -5.40 -1.94
N LEU A 284 -1.18 -6.16 -1.30
CA LEU A 284 -0.20 -7.01 -1.98
C LEU A 284 -0.85 -8.15 -2.77
N TYR A 285 -2.02 -8.63 -2.35
CA TYR A 285 -2.78 -9.67 -3.04
C TYR A 285 -3.62 -9.16 -4.22
N LEU A 286 -3.63 -7.85 -4.47
CA LEU A 286 -4.38 -7.31 -5.59
C LEU A 286 -3.67 -7.64 -6.92
N PRO A 287 -4.36 -8.17 -7.94
CA PRO A 287 -3.72 -8.59 -9.20
C PRO A 287 -2.98 -7.46 -9.92
N LYS A 288 -3.40 -6.20 -9.76
CA LYS A 288 -2.75 -5.03 -10.36
C LYS A 288 -1.48 -4.59 -9.63
N ALA A 289 -1.22 -5.10 -8.41
CA ALA A 289 0.01 -4.82 -7.68
C ALA A 289 1.21 -5.55 -8.32
N GLN A 290 0.96 -6.72 -8.94
CA GLN A 290 1.97 -7.55 -9.63
C GLN A 290 3.17 -7.89 -8.74
N VAL A 291 2.96 -8.09 -7.44
CA VAL A 291 4.01 -8.39 -6.46
C VAL A 291 4.09 -9.90 -6.26
N ASP A 292 5.28 -10.40 -5.95
CA ASP A 292 5.43 -11.70 -5.30
C ASP A 292 4.73 -11.67 -3.94
N THR A 293 3.55 -12.29 -3.87
CA THR A 293 2.70 -12.27 -2.68
C THR A 293 3.32 -13.01 -1.51
N ASP A 294 4.11 -14.05 -1.76
CA ASP A 294 4.74 -14.86 -0.71
C ASP A 294 5.88 -14.07 -0.07
N ALA A 295 6.76 -13.50 -0.88
CA ALA A 295 7.83 -12.63 -0.41
C ALA A 295 7.25 -11.40 0.32
N GLY A 296 6.22 -10.78 -0.26
CA GLY A 296 5.51 -9.66 0.33
C GLY A 296 4.91 -9.98 1.70
N LEU A 297 4.22 -11.12 1.83
CA LEU A 297 3.63 -11.58 3.09
C LEU A 297 4.71 -11.85 4.15
N ILE A 298 5.81 -12.52 3.79
CA ILE A 298 6.93 -12.78 4.70
C ILE A 298 7.48 -11.46 5.26
N ILE A 299 7.69 -10.45 4.39
CA ILE A 299 8.16 -9.13 4.83
C ILE A 299 7.16 -8.49 5.80
N MET A 300 5.85 -8.57 5.52
CA MET A 300 4.82 -8.01 6.40
C MET A 300 4.73 -8.73 7.75
N ILE A 301 4.95 -10.05 7.79
CA ILE A 301 5.03 -10.83 9.03
C ILE A 301 6.26 -10.42 9.84
N VAL A 302 7.43 -10.35 9.21
CA VAL A 302 8.69 -9.96 9.86
C VAL A 302 8.60 -8.53 10.37
N TYR A 303 8.05 -7.60 9.58
CA TYR A 303 7.75 -6.23 10.01
C TYR A 303 6.85 -6.21 11.24
N SER A 304 5.73 -6.93 11.21
CA SER A 304 4.78 -6.95 12.33
C SER A 304 5.40 -7.53 13.60
N ALA A 305 6.16 -8.62 13.49
CA ALA A 305 6.89 -9.22 14.59
C ALA A 305 7.95 -8.26 15.16
N TRP A 306 8.70 -7.57 14.29
CA TRP A 306 9.67 -6.56 14.70
C TRP A 306 9.02 -5.38 15.41
N GLN A 307 7.89 -4.88 14.91
CA GLN A 307 7.15 -3.80 15.58
C GLN A 307 6.72 -4.23 16.97
N LEU A 308 6.15 -5.43 17.13
CA LEU A 308 5.77 -5.95 18.44
C LEU A 308 6.99 -6.06 19.37
N PHE A 309 8.09 -6.64 18.90
CA PHE A 309 9.33 -6.75 19.65
C PHE A 309 9.85 -5.37 20.11
N PHE A 310 9.97 -4.42 19.17
CA PHE A 310 10.42 -3.06 19.46
C PHE A 310 9.51 -2.35 20.48
N PHE A 311 8.19 -2.47 20.32
CA PHE A 311 7.23 -1.89 21.25
C PHE A 311 7.37 -2.49 22.66
N LEU A 312 7.54 -3.81 22.75
CA LEU A 312 7.70 -4.50 24.04
C LEU A 312 8.99 -4.07 24.72
N ILE A 313 10.14 -4.16 24.04
CA ILE A 313 11.44 -3.80 24.64
C ILE A 313 11.46 -2.32 25.06
N MET A 314 10.97 -1.41 24.23
CA MET A 314 10.95 0.02 24.56
C MET A 314 9.96 0.34 25.69
N SER A 315 8.85 -0.39 25.80
CA SER A 315 7.91 -0.26 26.93
C SER A 315 8.57 -0.69 28.23
N VAL A 316 9.25 -1.83 28.26
CA VAL A 316 10.02 -2.31 29.43
C VAL A 316 11.09 -1.29 29.82
N LEU A 317 11.88 -0.79 28.86
CA LEU A 317 12.88 0.24 29.12
C LEU A 317 12.28 1.53 29.68
N ASN A 318 11.09 1.91 29.20
CA ASN A 318 10.39 3.09 29.68
C ASN A 318 9.88 2.91 31.11
N ASP A 319 9.28 1.77 31.44
CA ASP A 319 8.79 1.47 32.78
C ASP A 319 9.94 1.37 33.80
N LEU A 320 11.07 0.79 33.40
CA LEU A 320 12.30 0.81 34.20
C LEU A 320 12.79 2.25 34.44
N THR A 321 12.75 3.11 33.42
CA THR A 321 13.12 4.53 33.54
C THR A 321 12.22 5.22 34.56
N VAL A 322 10.91 5.06 34.45
CA VAL A 322 9.91 5.66 35.36
C VAL A 322 10.11 5.15 36.78
N THR A 323 10.31 3.84 36.97
CA THR A 323 10.52 3.22 38.28
C THR A 323 11.81 3.74 38.95
N VAL A 324 12.91 3.84 38.21
CA VAL A 324 14.18 4.36 38.74
C VAL A 324 14.07 5.84 39.10
N LEU A 325 13.43 6.65 38.25
CA LEU A 325 13.20 8.06 38.52
C LEU A 325 12.26 8.26 39.72
N GLY A 326 11.20 7.45 39.83
CA GLY A 326 10.29 7.44 40.98
C GLY A 326 11.01 7.10 42.29
N LYS A 327 11.87 6.07 42.29
CA LYS A 327 12.73 5.70 43.44
C LYS A 327 13.74 6.80 43.82
N LYS A 328 14.25 7.56 42.85
CA LYS A 328 15.13 8.71 43.12
C LYS A 328 14.38 9.89 43.74
N ALA A 329 13.15 10.14 43.29
CA ALA A 329 12.30 11.21 43.84
C ALA A 329 11.78 10.91 45.25
N SER A 330 11.55 9.64 45.58
CA SER A 330 11.08 9.20 46.90
C SER A 330 12.19 8.99 47.94
N ARG A 331 13.47 9.04 47.56
CA ARG A 331 14.56 9.03 48.55
C ARG A 331 14.51 10.33 49.37
N PRO A 332 14.43 10.27 50.71
CA PRO A 332 14.51 11.47 51.53
C PRO A 332 15.86 12.15 51.25
N LYS A 333 15.84 13.45 50.92
CA LYS A 333 17.07 14.25 50.89
C LYS A 333 17.72 14.11 52.26
N LYS A 334 18.87 13.42 52.36
CA LYS A 334 19.66 13.38 53.60
C LYS A 334 19.93 14.82 54.00
N LYS A 335 19.31 15.29 55.10
CA LYS A 335 19.76 16.50 55.79
C LYS A 335 21.18 16.20 56.27
N GLY A 336 22.18 16.69 55.54
CA GLY A 336 23.55 16.73 56.03
C GLY A 336 23.60 17.77 57.14
N ASN A 337 23.89 17.33 58.36
CA ASN A 337 24.29 18.21 59.45
C ASN A 337 25.65 18.83 59.10
N ALA A 338 25.71 20.17 59.03
CA ALA A 338 26.95 20.92 59.23
C ALA A 338 26.60 22.31 59.80
N TYR A 339 26.91 22.44 61.10
CA TYR A 339 27.17 23.59 61.96
C TYR A 339 26.92 25.04 61.47
N VAL A 340 26.32 25.82 62.38
CA VAL A 340 26.22 27.30 62.39
C VAL A 340 27.44 27.91 63.09
N MET A 341 27.71 29.20 62.78
CA MET A 341 28.63 30.22 63.38
C MET A 341 29.89 30.45 62.51
N ASN A 342 30.21 31.64 61.98
CA ASN A 342 30.05 33.02 62.46
C ASN A 342 29.90 34.04 61.31
N ALA A 343 29.38 35.22 61.65
CA ALA A 343 29.45 36.43 60.84
C ALA A 343 30.90 36.96 60.75
N VAL A 344 31.23 37.60 59.61
CA VAL A 344 32.11 38.75 59.38
C VAL A 344 32.60 38.72 57.91
N ASP A 345 32.27 39.78 57.19
CA ASP A 345 32.89 40.37 55.98
C ASP A 345 33.26 39.48 54.79
N ASP A 346 32.43 39.51 53.73
CA ASP A 346 32.91 39.66 52.34
C ASP A 346 31.74 40.03 51.41
N TYR A 347 31.63 41.32 51.06
CA TYR A 347 30.63 41.84 50.11
C TYR A 347 31.18 41.85 48.66
N ASP A 348 32.16 40.99 48.33
CA ASP A 348 32.86 40.98 47.04
C ASP A 348 32.96 39.59 46.36
N LYS A 349 31.90 38.76 46.43
CA LYS A 349 31.73 37.59 45.54
C LYS A 349 30.29 37.43 45.04
N ILE A 350 29.80 38.41 44.29
CA ILE A 350 28.67 38.23 43.36
C ILE A 350 29.23 38.22 41.94
N LYS A 351 29.95 37.16 41.59
CA LYS A 351 30.23 36.73 40.21
C LYS A 351 30.59 35.25 40.27
N GLU A 352 29.92 34.46 39.45
CA GLU A 352 29.98 32.99 39.37
C GLU A 352 29.24 32.31 40.53
N THR A 353 28.02 31.80 40.36
CA THR A 353 27.72 30.67 39.47
C THR A 353 26.19 30.61 39.30
N GLU A 354 25.63 31.13 38.21
CA GLU A 354 24.36 30.58 37.72
C GLU A 354 24.70 29.18 37.20
N THR A 355 24.59 28.17 38.07
CA THR A 355 24.60 26.78 37.63
C THR A 355 23.39 26.61 36.74
N VAL A 356 23.60 26.63 35.41
CA VAL A 356 22.61 26.16 34.45
C VAL A 356 22.23 24.76 34.91
N ASP A 357 21.00 24.66 35.42
CA ASP A 357 20.48 23.48 36.13
C ASP A 357 20.26 22.34 35.12
N THR A 358 21.37 21.72 34.70
CA THR A 358 21.39 20.70 33.66
C THR A 358 20.79 19.43 34.22
N LYS A 359 19.62 19.05 33.70
CA LYS A 359 18.99 17.79 34.12
C LYS A 359 19.89 16.62 33.71
N PRO A 360 20.19 15.69 34.63
CA PRO A 360 21.01 14.53 34.30
C PRO A 360 20.31 13.64 33.27
N ALA A 361 21.11 12.93 32.47
CA ALA A 361 20.59 11.98 31.50
C ALA A 361 19.70 10.92 32.17
N PRO A 362 18.60 10.49 31.53
CA PRO A 362 17.73 9.48 32.09
C PRO A 362 18.43 8.11 32.15
N PRO A 363 18.04 7.23 33.08
CA PRO A 363 18.49 5.83 33.09
C PRO A 363 18.26 5.15 31.73
N ASN A 364 19.20 4.31 31.31
CA ASN A 364 19.15 3.53 30.05
C ASN A 364 19.09 4.39 28.76
N ASP A 365 19.51 5.66 28.80
CA ASP A 365 19.53 6.56 27.63
C ASP A 365 20.26 5.96 26.42
N LEU A 366 21.47 5.43 26.62
CA LEU A 366 22.25 4.78 25.57
C LEU A 366 21.50 3.61 24.93
N LEU A 367 20.84 2.78 25.75
CA LEU A 367 20.12 1.60 25.30
C LEU A 367 18.87 1.97 24.49
N LYS A 368 18.12 3.01 24.92
CA LYS A 368 16.98 3.53 24.15
C LYS A 368 17.42 4.10 22.80
N LYS A 369 18.54 4.83 22.75
CA LYS A 369 19.12 5.35 21.50
C LYS A 369 19.55 4.21 20.57
N PHE A 370 20.21 3.18 21.11
CA PHE A 370 20.61 1.99 20.35
C PHE A 370 19.40 1.29 19.73
N PHE A 371 18.38 0.94 20.51
CA PHE A 371 17.18 0.27 19.99
C PHE A 371 16.41 1.13 18.98
N MET A 372 16.35 2.45 19.19
CA MET A 372 15.75 3.35 18.20
C MET A 372 16.53 3.38 16.88
N SER A 373 17.86 3.43 16.94
CA SER A 373 18.70 3.38 15.75
C SER A 373 18.55 2.04 15.02
N LEU A 374 18.58 0.93 15.76
CA LEU A 374 18.39 -0.41 15.22
C LEU A 374 17.01 -0.54 14.56
N HIS A 375 15.96 0.01 15.19
CA HIS A 375 14.63 0.06 14.62
C HIS A 375 14.58 0.84 13.31
N GLY A 376 15.27 1.99 13.23
CA GLY A 376 15.49 2.72 11.98
C GLY A 376 16.11 1.86 10.88
N CYS A 377 17.21 1.16 11.18
CA CYS A 377 17.89 0.31 10.21
C CYS A 377 17.02 -0.85 9.72
N VAL A 378 16.34 -1.55 10.63
CA VAL A 378 15.47 -2.69 10.29
C VAL A 378 14.27 -2.22 9.46
N LEU A 379 13.62 -1.12 9.86
CA LEU A 379 12.50 -0.57 9.09
C LEU A 379 12.93 -0.11 7.70
N SER A 380 14.09 0.52 7.56
CA SER A 380 14.64 0.88 6.24
C SER A 380 14.86 -0.37 5.38
N ALA A 381 15.49 -1.42 5.92
CA ALA A 381 15.75 -2.65 5.18
C ALA A 381 14.45 -3.34 4.71
N LEU A 382 13.46 -3.48 5.60
CA LEU A 382 12.17 -4.08 5.26
C LEU A 382 11.37 -3.23 4.26
N THR A 383 11.40 -1.90 4.42
CA THR A 383 10.74 -0.97 3.49
C THR A 383 11.38 -1.07 2.10
N ILE A 384 12.72 -1.03 2.01
CA ILE A 384 13.45 -1.15 0.73
C ILE A 384 13.17 -2.50 0.08
N ALA A 385 13.17 -3.59 0.85
CA ALA A 385 12.86 -4.92 0.33
C ALA A 385 11.44 -4.97 -0.26
N LEU A 386 10.43 -4.45 0.44
CA LEU A 386 9.07 -4.45 -0.08
C LEU A 386 8.92 -3.55 -1.31
N LEU A 387 9.57 -2.38 -1.32
CA LEU A 387 9.61 -1.49 -2.48
C LEU A 387 10.23 -2.17 -3.70
N TYR A 388 11.30 -2.95 -3.52
CA TYR A 388 11.91 -3.73 -4.59
C TYR A 388 10.88 -4.67 -5.25
N TYR A 389 10.16 -5.46 -4.45
CA TYR A 389 9.13 -6.36 -4.99
C TYR A 389 7.96 -5.62 -5.63
N ILE A 390 7.56 -4.45 -5.13
CA ILE A 390 6.50 -3.62 -5.74
C ILE A 390 6.96 -3.06 -7.11
N ILE A 391 8.21 -2.59 -7.19
CA ILE A 391 8.72 -1.94 -8.40
C ILE A 391 9.04 -2.97 -9.48
N VAL A 392 9.83 -3.99 -9.16
CA VAL A 392 10.25 -5.04 -10.09
C VAL A 392 9.06 -5.92 -10.47
N GLY A 393 8.22 -6.25 -9.49
CA GLY A 393 7.10 -7.17 -9.65
C GLY A 393 7.54 -8.63 -9.76
N ASN A 394 6.57 -9.53 -9.93
CA ASN A 394 6.79 -10.93 -10.26
C ASN A 394 7.16 -11.01 -11.75
N VAL A 395 8.45 -11.26 -12.05
CA VAL A 395 8.94 -11.54 -13.41
C VAL A 395 8.56 -12.94 -13.83
#